data_AF-A0A2T9JIT3-F1
#
_entry.id   AF-A0A2T9JIT3-F1
#
_cell.length_a   1.000
_cell.length_b   1.000
_cell.length_c   1.000
_cell.angle_alpha   90.00
_cell.angle_beta   90.00
_cell.angle_gamma   90.00
#
_symmetry.space_group_name_H-M   'P 1'
#
loop_
_entity.id
_entity.type
_entity.pdbx_description
1 polymer ?
#
loop_
_entity_poly.entity_id
_entity_poly.type
_entity_poly.pdbx_seq_one_letter_code
_entity_poly.pdbx_strand_id
1 'polypeptide(L)'
;MSDASSFLPTSFTPVEEEMFGKAYCKTCDLKQFDDARAWAHQHVRETGHAVELHFGYDVRDEHWLARLPYDRLAEIDQLVADPKAARAMAAKLLKDGKGA
;
A
#
# COMPACT_ATOMS: atom_id res chain seq x y z
N MET A 1 0.03 -11.76 27.20
CA MET A 1 0.89 -11.36 26.08
C MET A 1 -0.03 -11.08 24.92
N SER A 2 -0.18 -9.81 24.53
CA SER A 2 -1.02 -9.43 23.40
C SER A 2 -0.26 -9.74 22.13
N ASP A 3 -0.74 -10.71 21.36
CA ASP A 3 -0.16 -11.11 20.08
C ASP A 3 -0.29 -9.94 19.08
N ALA A 4 0.73 -9.69 18.26
CA ALA A 4 0.76 -8.56 17.31
C ALA A 4 -0.38 -8.63 16.27
N SER A 5 -1.00 -9.80 16.14
CA SER A 5 -2.21 -10.05 15.38
C SER A 5 -3.44 -9.29 15.89
N SER A 6 -3.46 -8.82 17.15
CA SER A 6 -4.59 -8.02 17.69
C SER A 6 -4.57 -6.56 17.23
N PHE A 7 -3.46 -6.09 16.62
CA PHE A 7 -3.30 -4.74 16.10
C PHE A 7 -3.51 -4.64 14.60
N LEU A 8 -3.60 -5.76 13.89
CA LEU A 8 -3.91 -5.76 12.48
C LEU A 8 -5.43 -5.66 12.34
N PRO A 9 -5.97 -4.51 11.91
CA PRO A 9 -7.39 -4.42 11.71
C PRO A 9 -7.79 -5.45 10.64
N THR A 10 -8.88 -6.17 10.88
CA THR A 10 -9.36 -7.34 10.12
C THR A 10 -9.66 -7.09 8.63
N SER A 11 -9.42 -5.88 8.14
CA SER A 11 -9.69 -5.42 6.78
C SER A 11 -8.48 -4.65 6.21
N PHE A 12 -7.26 -5.13 6.44
CA PHE A 12 -6.12 -4.70 5.63
C PHE A 12 -6.24 -5.41 4.29
N THR A 13 -6.74 -4.68 3.29
CA THR A 13 -6.80 -5.17 1.91
C THR A 13 -5.66 -4.48 1.17
N PRO A 14 -4.47 -5.09 1.10
CA PRO A 14 -3.36 -4.47 0.41
C PRO A 14 -3.70 -4.32 -1.06
N VAL A 15 -3.52 -3.12 -1.60
CA VAL A 15 -3.48 -2.92 -3.04
C VAL A 15 -2.07 -3.28 -3.48
N GLU A 16 -1.92 -4.39 -4.20
CA GLU A 16 -0.65 -4.79 -4.81
C GLU A 16 -0.47 -4.02 -6.13
N GLU A 17 0.29 -2.93 -6.10
CA GLU A 17 0.71 -2.23 -7.31
C GLU A 17 2.18 -2.60 -7.61
N GLU A 18 2.44 -3.18 -8.78
CA GLU A 18 3.80 -3.53 -9.22
C GLU A 18 4.55 -2.23 -9.57
N MET A 19 5.51 -1.84 -8.72
CA MET A 19 6.27 -0.60 -8.86
C MET A 19 7.46 -0.75 -9.79
N PHE A 20 8.06 -1.95 -9.82
CA PHE A 20 9.16 -2.26 -10.72
C PHE A 20 9.31 -3.77 -10.90
N GLY A 21 9.71 -4.15 -12.11
CA GLY A 21 10.15 -5.51 -12.43
C GLY A 21 11.59 -5.46 -12.95
N LYS A 22 12.40 -6.45 -12.60
CA LYS A 22 13.75 -6.64 -13.15
C LYS A 22 13.92 -8.10 -13.54
N ALA A 23 14.29 -8.33 -14.79
CA ALA A 23 14.69 -9.63 -15.30
C ALA A 23 16.21 -9.66 -15.47
N TYR A 24 16.84 -10.75 -15.05
CA TYR A 24 18.28 -10.97 -15.20
C TYR A 24 18.57 -12.37 -15.71
N CYS A 25 19.23 -12.47 -16.86
CA CYS A 25 19.74 -13.75 -17.36
C CYS A 25 21.23 -13.86 -17.01
N LYS A 26 21.57 -14.80 -16.13
CA LYS A 26 22.96 -15.03 -15.70
C LYS A 26 23.85 -15.58 -16.83
N THR A 27 23.28 -16.33 -17.76
CA THR A 27 24.02 -16.95 -18.87
C THR A 27 24.42 -15.93 -19.93
N CYS A 28 23.55 -14.96 -20.22
CA CYS A 28 23.82 -13.90 -21.19
C CYS A 28 24.40 -12.62 -20.55
N ASP A 29 24.41 -12.54 -19.22
CA ASP A 29 24.65 -11.32 -18.44
C ASP A 29 23.78 -10.12 -18.86
N LEU A 30 22.54 -10.40 -19.30
CA LEU A 30 21.57 -9.40 -19.75
C LEU A 30 20.61 -9.03 -18.62
N LYS A 31 20.36 -7.73 -18.45
CA LYS A 31 19.43 -7.16 -17.47
C LYS A 31 18.37 -6.36 -18.20
N GLN A 32 17.10 -6.61 -17.90
CA GLN A 32 15.97 -5.86 -18.44
C GLN A 32 15.10 -5.33 -17.30
N PHE A 33 14.72 -4.06 -17.38
CA PHE A 33 13.94 -3.36 -16.35
C PHE A 33 12.54 -3.00 -16.84
N ASP A 34 12.39 -2.66 -18.12
CA ASP A 34 11.08 -2.39 -18.72
C ASP A 34 10.44 -3.68 -19.22
N ASP A 35 9.17 -3.91 -18.88
CA ASP A 35 8.40 -5.12 -19.23
C ASP A 35 9.15 -6.42 -18.92
N ALA A 36 9.84 -6.46 -17.78
CA ALA A 36 10.72 -7.55 -17.35
C ALA A 36 10.09 -8.94 -17.51
N ARG A 37 8.79 -9.07 -17.23
CA ARG A 37 8.04 -10.32 -17.35
C ARG A 37 7.88 -10.78 -18.80
N ALA A 38 7.52 -9.88 -19.71
CA ALA A 38 7.37 -10.19 -21.13
C ALA A 38 8.72 -10.57 -21.74
N TRP A 39 9.76 -9.81 -21.42
CA TRP A 39 11.12 -10.10 -21.88
C TRP A 39 11.61 -11.46 -21.37
N ALA A 40 11.43 -11.78 -20.08
CA ALA A 40 11.86 -13.05 -19.52
C ALA A 40 11.17 -14.24 -20.22
N HIS A 41 9.87 -14.15 -20.47
CA HIS A 41 9.13 -15.19 -21.19
C HIS A 41 9.64 -15.40 -22.62
N GLN A 42 9.91 -14.31 -23.34
CA GLN A 42 10.47 -14.38 -24.69
C GLN A 42 11.89 -14.97 -24.67
N HIS A 43 12.75 -14.45 -23.78
CA HIS A 43 14.15 -14.85 -23.69
C HIS A 43 14.31 -16.33 -23.35
N VAL A 44 13.51 -16.86 -22.42
CA VAL A 44 13.51 -18.30 -22.07
C VAL A 44 13.08 -19.14 -23.27
N ARG A 45 12.10 -18.70 -24.07
CA ARG A 45 11.65 -19.43 -25.27
C ARG A 45 12.71 -19.46 -26.37
N GLU A 46 13.44 -18.36 -26.56
CA GLU A 46 14.44 -18.24 -27.61
C GLU A 46 15.76 -18.93 -27.26
N THR A 47 16.17 -18.86 -25.99
CA THR A 47 17.51 -19.28 -25.56
C THR A 47 17.52 -20.50 -24.63
N GLY A 48 16.40 -20.80 -23.97
CA GLY A 48 16.35 -21.82 -22.92
C GLY A 48 17.09 -21.43 -21.64
N HIS A 49 17.60 -20.20 -21.52
CA HIS A 49 18.36 -19.78 -20.35
C HIS A 49 17.46 -19.45 -19.17
N ALA A 50 17.93 -19.76 -17.96
CA ALA A 50 17.25 -19.38 -16.72
C ALA A 50 17.34 -17.86 -16.51
N VAL A 51 16.20 -17.26 -16.18
CA VAL A 51 16.05 -15.82 -15.91
C VAL A 51 15.57 -15.62 -14.48
N GLU A 52 16.30 -14.82 -13.72
CA GLU A 52 15.91 -14.36 -12.39
C GLU A 52 14.99 -13.15 -12.53
N LEU A 53 13.83 -13.18 -11.84
CA LEU A 53 12.86 -12.09 -11.83
C LEU A 53 12.78 -11.49 -10.42
N HIS A 54 12.89 -10.17 -10.33
CA HIS A 54 12.69 -9.40 -9.10
C HIS A 54 11.54 -8.43 -9.32
N PHE A 55 10.51 -8.53 -8.47
CA PHE A 55 9.38 -7.62 -8.48
C PHE A 55 9.34 -6.85 -7.15
N GLY A 56 9.12 -5.55 -7.22
CA GLY A 56 8.79 -4.73 -6.07
C GLY A 56 7.32 -4.35 -6.11
N TYR A 57 6.59 -4.72 -5.06
CA TYR A 57 5.20 -4.33 -4.87
C TYR A 57 5.15 -3.21 -3.83
N ASP A 58 4.45 -2.11 -4.15
CA ASP A 58 4.01 -1.20 -3.09
C ASP A 58 2.79 -1.82 -2.44
N VAL A 59 2.90 -2.08 -1.14
CA VAL A 59 1.81 -2.65 -0.35
C VAL A 59 1.19 -1.48 0.41
N ARG A 60 0.26 -0.79 -0.25
CA ARG A 60 -0.48 0.31 0.38
C ARG A 60 -1.81 -0.23 0.90
N ASP A 61 -2.15 0.15 2.13
CA ASP A 61 -3.53 0.01 2.60
C ASP A 61 -4.41 0.92 1.74
N GLU A 62 -5.66 0.54 1.52
CA GLU A 62 -6.66 1.49 1.04
C GLU A 62 -6.64 2.74 1.94
N HIS A 63 -6.81 3.93 1.35
CA HIS A 63 -6.78 5.18 2.12
C HIS A 63 -7.73 5.05 3.32
N TRP A 64 -7.25 5.27 4.55
CA TRP A 64 -8.01 5.00 5.79
C TRP A 64 -9.45 5.59 5.80
N LEU A 65 -9.66 6.70 5.09
CA LEU A 65 -11.00 7.27 4.82
C LEU A 65 -11.95 6.26 4.16
N ALA A 66 -11.52 5.52 3.15
CA ALA A 66 -12.34 4.54 2.43
C ALA A 66 -12.84 3.40 3.33
N ARG A 67 -12.17 3.15 4.46
CA ARG A 67 -12.52 2.12 5.44
C ARG A 67 -13.55 2.60 6.47
N LEU A 68 -13.88 3.88 6.49
CA LEU A 68 -14.82 4.44 7.46
C LEU A 68 -16.27 4.11 7.07
N PRO A 69 -17.14 3.80 8.04
CA PRO A 69 -18.58 3.72 7.80
C PRO A 69 -19.12 5.05 7.23
N TYR A 70 -20.19 4.98 6.44
CA TYR A 70 -20.82 6.15 5.82
C TYR A 70 -21.09 7.29 6.81
N ASP A 71 -21.57 6.97 8.02
CA ASP A 71 -21.87 7.97 9.05
C ASP A 71 -20.62 8.76 9.49
N ARG A 72 -19.45 8.09 9.53
CA ARG A 72 -18.17 8.73 9.88
C ARG A 72 -17.62 9.57 8.74
N LEU A 73 -17.82 9.14 7.50
CA LEU A 73 -17.50 9.95 6.32
C LEU A 73 -18.34 11.22 6.29
N ALA A 74 -19.65 11.11 6.53
CA ALA A 74 -20.54 12.26 6.58
C ALA A 74 -20.19 13.24 7.71
N GLU A 75 -19.78 12.74 8.89
CA GLU A 75 -19.27 13.57 9.98
C GLU A 75 -18.00 14.34 9.59
N ILE A 76 -17.07 13.68 8.90
CA ILE A 76 -15.86 14.33 8.38
C ILE A 76 -16.20 15.41 7.36
N ASP A 77 -17.10 15.14 6.42
CA ASP A 77 -17.53 16.13 5.41
C ASP A 77 -18.16 17.37 6.05
N GLN A 78 -18.95 17.19 7.12
CA GLN A 78 -19.51 18.30 7.91
C GLN A 78 -18.43 19.13 8.61
N LEU A 79 -17.40 18.47 9.16
CA LEU A 79 -16.28 19.15 9.82
C LEU A 79 -15.39 19.89 8.82
N VAL A 80 -15.23 19.36 7.61
CA VAL A 80 -14.53 20.06 6.51
C VAL A 80 -15.30 21.33 6.12
N ALA A 81 -16.63 21.26 6.09
CA ALA A 81 -17.49 22.42 5.80
C ALA A 81 -17.51 23.48 6.92
N ASP A 82 -17.29 23.09 8.19
CA ASP A 82 -17.19 24.02 9.33
C ASP A 82 -15.81 23.95 10.05
N PRO A 83 -14.86 24.83 9.65
CA PRO A 83 -13.55 24.93 10.27
C PRO A 83 -13.56 25.26 11.77
N LYS A 84 -14.62 25.89 12.30
CA LYS A 84 -14.71 26.20 13.74
C LYS A 84 -15.07 24.95 14.53
N ALA A 85 -16.02 24.16 14.05
CA ALA A 85 -16.37 22.87 14.65
C ALA A 85 -15.19 21.90 14.61
N ALA A 86 -14.46 21.83 13.49
CA ALA A 86 -13.24 21.02 13.36
C ALA A 86 -12.17 21.40 14.40
N ARG A 87 -11.89 22.70 14.56
CA ARG A 87 -10.93 23.18 15.57
C ARG A 87 -11.38 22.88 17.00
N ALA A 88 -12.67 23.00 17.29
CA ALA A 88 -13.21 22.68 18.61
C ALA A 88 -13.12 21.18 18.94
N MET A 89 -13.38 20.32 17.95
CA MET A 89 -13.21 18.87 18.08
C MET A 89 -11.74 18.51 18.30
N ALA A 90 -10.82 19.05 17.49
CA ALA A 90 -9.39 18.83 17.64
C ALA A 90 -8.87 19.26 19.02
N ALA A 91 -9.33 20.42 19.52
CA ALA A 91 -8.96 20.89 20.85
C ALA A 91 -9.44 19.96 21.98
N LYS A 92 -10.63 19.34 21.85
CA LYS A 92 -11.12 18.34 22.81
C LYS A 92 -10.24 17.09 22.81
N LEU A 93 -9.97 16.52 21.63
CA LEU A 93 -9.13 15.33 21.47
C LEU A 93 -7.72 15.54 22.05
N LEU A 94 -7.11 16.69 21.79
CA LEU A 94 -5.79 17.03 22.32
C LEU A 94 -5.77 17.25 23.85
N LYS A 95 -6.90 17.67 24.43
CA LYS A 95 -7.04 17.86 25.88
C LYS A 95 -7.21 16.53 26.60
N ASP A 96 -7.99 15.62 26.03
CA ASP A 96 -8.25 14.30 26.60
C ASP A 96 -7.05 13.34 26.43
N GLY A 97 -6.22 13.54 25.40
CA GLY A 97 -4.97 12.79 25.20
C GLY A 97 -3.81 13.18 26.13
N LYS A 98 -3.98 14.20 26.99
CA LYS A 98 -2.93 14.69 27.90
C LYS A 98 -2.93 14.02 29.29
N GLY A 99 -3.71 12.96 29.46
CA GLY A 99 -3.91 12.25 30.73
C GLY A 99 -3.72 10.73 30.68
N ALA A 100 -3.05 10.20 29.65
CA ALA A 100 -2.68 8.78 29.53
C ALA A 100 -1.16 8.62 29.42
#